data_AF-A0AA42ZP41-F1
#
_entry.id   AF-A0AA42ZP41-F1
#
_cell.length_a   1.000
_cell.length_b   1.000
_cell.length_c   1.000
_cell.angle_alpha   90.00
_cell.angle_beta   90.00
_cell.angle_gamma   90.00
#
_symmetry.space_group_name_H-M   'P 1'
#
loop_
_entity.id
_entity.type
_entity.pdbx_description
1 polymer ?
#
loop_
_entity_poly.entity_id
_entity_poly.type
_entity_poly.pdbx_seq_one_letter_code
_entity_poly.pdbx_strand_id
1 'polypeptide(L)'
;MRDALKKFAGRKTTWMRDALKKSAGRKTGWTGLVVLGLLVLGGAFWTWGYPAAFEAYTGVVNAPLTYETSKPLSEREFEAAARTVTGQARLARAQAATAEEKDAFARRVKADMLLKTRSFLRESDFPHIKYFRQAGIRRYEGPSTCLTCHETMHVSDGNGTQKEVDTLDDVLSTVHYKFQSMDQGFSTYGYDGREVNGEGTRAIPVGKIDRACGIPGSFSWTGWAQLVETKPAHANGEGEVEMRSEGCGQCHIGGGYHPATELMMPVGDVPDEVKEGVDCLICHAKGYDMNQRYVIRDEHGLRWNQDRSLETAMTVGQPTTDNCLLCHQHNLGGDLEDVPQANAANKNLGYQAKRLLHPGAKRASSFTPETDVHAKAGIGCTDCHVPEGHR
;
A
#
# COMPACT_ATOMS: atom_id res chain seq x y z
N MET A 1 41.54 -74.89 -1.25
CA MET A 1 41.14 -73.63 -1.92
C MET A 1 39.93 -72.91 -1.29
N ARG A 2 38.93 -73.59 -0.71
CA ARG A 2 37.80 -72.93 0.00
C ARG A 2 38.16 -72.29 1.35
N ASP A 3 39.19 -72.77 2.05
CA ASP A 3 39.58 -72.22 3.36
C ASP A 3 40.55 -71.02 3.30
N ALA A 4 41.17 -70.77 2.16
CA ALA A 4 42.00 -69.57 1.96
C ALA A 4 41.17 -68.30 1.67
N LEU A 5 39.95 -68.45 1.13
CA LEU A 5 39.07 -67.33 0.77
C LEU A 5 38.23 -66.80 1.94
N LYS A 6 37.94 -67.62 2.97
CA LYS A 6 37.20 -67.17 4.16
C LYS A 6 38.01 -66.26 5.09
N LYS A 7 39.34 -66.40 5.14
CA LYS A 7 40.21 -65.51 5.96
C LYS A 7 40.43 -64.12 5.34
N PHE A 8 40.17 -63.94 4.05
CA PHE A 8 40.34 -62.64 3.38
C PHE A 8 39.07 -61.77 3.42
N ALA A 9 37.88 -62.38 3.49
CA ALA A 9 36.60 -61.67 3.52
C ALA A 9 36.22 -61.11 4.91
N GLY A 10 36.73 -61.69 6.01
CA GLY A 10 36.41 -61.27 7.38
C GLY A 10 37.25 -60.11 7.95
N ARG A 11 38.34 -59.70 7.29
CA ARG A 11 39.25 -58.66 7.78
C ARG A 11 39.15 -57.30 7.09
N LYS A 12 38.45 -57.20 5.95
CA LYS A 12 38.33 -55.95 5.18
C LYS A 12 37.09 -55.11 5.50
N THR A 13 36.05 -55.69 6.10
CA THR A 13 34.79 -54.97 6.39
C THR A 13 34.75 -54.27 7.75
N THR A 14 35.61 -54.64 8.70
CA THR A 14 35.75 -53.96 10.00
C THR A 14 36.68 -52.75 9.92
N TRP A 15 37.79 -52.84 9.17
CA TRP A 15 38.74 -51.72 9.08
C TRP A 15 38.19 -50.50 8.34
N MET A 16 37.42 -50.67 7.25
CA MET A 16 36.79 -49.52 6.57
C MET A 16 35.67 -48.88 7.39
N ARG A 17 34.89 -49.66 8.17
CA ARG A 17 33.86 -49.09 9.08
C ARG A 17 34.48 -48.37 10.28
N ASP A 18 35.58 -48.88 10.82
CA ASP A 18 36.28 -48.24 11.94
C ASP A 18 37.17 -47.07 11.49
N ALA A 19 37.69 -47.08 10.26
CA ALA A 19 38.42 -45.95 9.67
C ALA A 19 37.47 -44.80 9.27
N LEU A 20 36.24 -45.09 8.83
CA LEU A 20 35.20 -44.07 8.64
C LEU A 20 34.69 -43.51 9.99
N LYS A 21 34.56 -44.34 11.03
CA LYS A 21 34.21 -43.87 12.39
C LYS A 21 35.34 -43.13 13.11
N LYS A 22 36.63 -43.39 12.79
CA LYS A 22 37.78 -42.71 13.41
C LYS A 22 38.32 -41.51 12.61
N SER A 23 38.10 -41.43 11.30
CA SER A 23 38.56 -40.30 10.47
C SER A 23 37.46 -39.28 10.10
N ALA A 24 36.16 -39.60 10.28
CA ALA A 24 35.12 -38.59 10.54
C ALA A 24 35.24 -38.11 12.01
N GLY A 25 36.47 -37.74 12.38
CA GLY A 25 36.87 -37.49 13.75
C GLY A 25 36.12 -36.30 14.32
N ARG A 26 35.71 -36.42 15.59
CA ARG A 26 35.15 -35.41 16.51
C ARG A 26 35.32 -33.92 16.13
N LYS A 27 36.44 -33.52 15.53
CA LYS A 27 36.69 -32.16 15.04
C LYS A 27 35.76 -31.74 13.88
N THR A 28 35.48 -32.58 12.87
CA THR A 28 34.58 -32.22 11.76
C THR A 28 33.11 -32.17 12.19
N GLY A 29 32.71 -33.05 13.11
CA GLY A 29 31.38 -33.00 13.73
C GLY A 29 31.21 -31.77 14.63
N TRP A 30 32.22 -31.41 15.42
CA TRP A 30 32.19 -30.23 16.28
C TRP A 30 32.19 -28.92 15.46
N THR A 31 33.00 -28.81 14.41
CA THR A 31 32.95 -27.64 13.52
C THR A 31 31.59 -27.51 12.82
N GLY A 32 30.99 -28.63 12.37
CA GLY A 32 29.65 -28.62 11.79
C GLY A 32 28.59 -28.14 12.79
N LEU A 33 28.65 -28.61 14.04
CA LEU A 33 27.75 -28.18 15.11
C LEU A 33 27.95 -26.71 15.49
N VAL A 34 29.19 -26.21 15.51
CA VAL A 34 29.48 -24.80 15.77
C VAL A 34 28.94 -23.91 14.66
N VAL A 35 29.17 -24.27 13.39
CA VAL A 35 28.64 -23.52 12.25
C VAL A 35 27.12 -23.53 12.26
N LEU A 36 26.49 -24.68 12.48
CA LEU A 36 25.03 -24.77 12.60
C LEU A 36 24.52 -23.93 13.79
N GLY A 37 25.20 -23.97 14.93
CA GLY A 37 24.87 -23.15 16.10
C GLY A 37 24.95 -21.66 15.80
N LEU A 38 26.00 -21.21 15.09
CA LEU A 38 26.13 -19.81 14.66
C LEU A 38 25.07 -19.41 13.64
N LEU A 39 24.68 -20.30 12.72
CA LEU A 39 23.59 -20.03 11.77
C LEU A 39 22.25 -19.93 12.47
N VAL A 40 21.97 -20.81 13.45
CA VAL A 40 20.74 -20.77 14.25
C VAL A 40 20.71 -19.51 15.12
N LEU A 41 21.81 -19.17 15.80
CA LEU A 41 21.91 -17.95 16.61
C LEU A 41 21.82 -16.69 15.74
N GLY A 42 22.46 -16.70 14.57
CA GLY A 42 22.38 -15.61 13.59
C GLY A 42 20.98 -15.43 13.05
N GLY A 43 20.30 -16.53 12.70
CA GLY A 43 18.89 -16.52 12.28
C GLY A 43 17.96 -16.03 13.41
N ALA A 44 18.13 -16.54 14.63
CA ALA A 44 17.36 -16.09 15.79
C ALA A 44 17.58 -14.60 16.10
N PHE A 45 18.83 -14.12 16.01
CA PHE A 45 19.13 -12.71 16.16
C PHE A 45 18.47 -11.91 15.03
N TRP A 46 18.55 -12.35 13.79
CA TRP A 46 17.92 -11.66 12.66
C TRP A 46 16.39 -11.58 12.78
N THR A 47 15.74 -12.67 13.17
CA THR A 47 14.28 -12.74 13.27
C THR A 47 13.72 -12.05 14.52
N TRP A 48 14.44 -12.07 15.65
CA TRP A 48 13.90 -11.56 16.92
C TRP A 48 14.77 -10.49 17.57
N GLY A 49 16.10 -10.64 17.52
CA GLY A 49 17.02 -9.70 18.15
C GLY A 49 17.12 -8.36 17.42
N TYR A 50 17.17 -8.38 16.10
CA TYR A 50 17.32 -7.20 15.27
C TYR A 50 16.08 -6.30 15.30
N PRO A 51 14.83 -6.81 15.11
CA PRO A 51 13.64 -5.97 15.23
C PRO A 51 13.54 -5.29 16.60
N ALA A 52 13.75 -6.03 17.70
CA ALA A 52 13.70 -5.47 19.04
C ALA A 52 14.80 -4.41 19.28
N ALA A 53 16.02 -4.65 18.77
CA ALA A 53 17.10 -3.66 18.85
C ALA A 53 16.82 -2.42 18.00
N PHE A 54 16.21 -2.60 16.83
CA PHE A 54 15.82 -1.53 15.93
C PHE A 54 14.72 -0.64 16.53
N GLU A 55 13.66 -1.24 17.08
CA GLU A 55 12.61 -0.51 17.79
C GLU A 55 13.16 0.24 19.00
N ALA A 56 14.02 -0.40 19.80
CA ALA A 56 14.66 0.25 20.93
C ALA A 56 15.57 1.43 20.51
N TYR A 57 16.23 1.32 19.35
CA TYR A 57 17.09 2.36 18.81
C TYR A 57 16.31 3.54 18.21
N THR A 58 15.28 3.24 17.43
CA THR A 58 14.51 4.24 16.67
C THR A 58 13.33 4.81 17.46
N GLY A 59 12.87 4.12 18.50
CA GLY A 59 11.66 4.45 19.25
C GLY A 59 10.36 4.20 18.48
N VAL A 60 10.43 3.52 17.32
CA VAL A 60 9.26 3.18 16.52
C VAL A 60 8.56 1.94 17.08
N VAL A 61 7.28 1.80 16.73
CA VAL A 61 6.45 0.68 17.16
C VAL A 61 5.87 -0.01 15.95
N ASN A 62 6.18 -1.30 15.80
CA ASN A 62 5.48 -2.19 14.88
C ASN A 62 4.52 -3.06 15.69
N ALA A 63 3.25 -3.04 15.32
CA ALA A 63 2.23 -3.83 16.00
C ALA A 63 1.14 -4.27 15.02
N PRO A 64 0.47 -5.41 15.29
CA PRO A 64 -0.65 -5.87 14.49
C PRO A 64 -1.73 -4.81 14.33
N LEU A 65 -2.15 -4.58 13.10
CA LEU A 65 -3.11 -3.53 12.78
C LEU A 65 -4.54 -4.08 12.83
N THR A 66 -5.44 -3.33 13.46
CA THR A 66 -6.87 -3.64 13.49
C THR A 66 -7.69 -2.52 12.88
N TYR A 67 -8.79 -2.86 12.21
CA TYR A 67 -9.63 -1.91 11.51
C TYR A 67 -11.11 -2.23 11.77
N GLU A 68 -11.87 -1.24 12.26
CA GLU A 68 -13.30 -1.41 12.57
C GLU A 68 -14.14 -1.74 11.33
N THR A 69 -13.68 -1.35 10.15
CA THR A 69 -14.33 -1.63 8.86
C THR A 69 -14.06 -3.05 8.34
N SER A 70 -13.04 -3.74 8.85
CA SER A 70 -12.73 -5.14 8.54
C SER A 70 -13.64 -6.09 9.31
N LYS A 71 -14.96 -5.93 9.17
CA LYS A 71 -15.97 -6.81 9.78
C LYS A 71 -16.38 -7.91 8.80
N PRO A 72 -16.59 -9.15 9.28
CA PRO A 72 -17.16 -10.19 8.44
C PRO A 72 -18.61 -9.83 8.08
N LEU A 73 -18.99 -10.06 6.83
CA LEU A 73 -20.37 -9.97 6.36
C LEU A 73 -21.02 -11.36 6.38
N SER A 74 -22.25 -11.45 6.87
CA SER A 74 -23.09 -12.61 6.60
C SER A 74 -23.35 -12.76 5.10
N GLU A 75 -23.79 -13.93 4.66
CA GLU A 75 -24.15 -14.15 3.24
C GLU A 75 -25.19 -13.13 2.75
N ARG A 76 -26.19 -12.81 3.58
CA ARG A 76 -27.22 -11.82 3.25
C ARG A 76 -26.63 -10.42 3.09
N GLU A 77 -25.73 -10.03 3.99
CA GLU A 77 -25.05 -8.73 3.93
C GLU A 77 -24.12 -8.65 2.74
N PHE A 78 -23.37 -9.72 2.44
CA PHE A 78 -22.54 -9.84 1.25
C PHE A 78 -23.34 -9.61 -0.03
N GLU A 79 -24.47 -10.32 -0.19
CA GLU A 79 -25.31 -10.17 -1.39
C GLU A 79 -25.99 -8.81 -1.46
N ALA A 80 -26.28 -8.18 -0.30
CA ALA A 80 -26.78 -6.82 -0.27
C ALA A 80 -25.70 -5.82 -0.74
N ALA A 81 -24.49 -5.90 -0.18
CA ALA A 81 -23.36 -5.06 -0.58
C ALA A 81 -23.04 -5.24 -2.08
N ALA A 82 -22.95 -6.49 -2.56
CA ALA A 82 -22.72 -6.81 -3.96
C ALA A 82 -23.77 -6.17 -4.90
N ARG A 83 -25.06 -6.21 -4.53
CA ARG A 83 -26.13 -5.54 -5.28
C ARG A 83 -26.00 -4.02 -5.25
N THR A 84 -25.68 -3.45 -4.09
CA THR A 84 -25.49 -2.00 -3.92
C THR A 84 -24.37 -1.49 -4.82
N VAL A 85 -23.16 -2.04 -4.70
CA VAL A 85 -22.00 -1.56 -5.46
C VAL A 85 -22.18 -1.78 -6.97
N THR A 86 -22.75 -2.90 -7.38
CA THR A 86 -23.02 -3.17 -8.79
C THR A 86 -24.10 -2.22 -9.33
N GLY A 87 -25.14 -1.96 -8.53
CA GLY A 87 -26.21 -1.01 -8.88
C GLY A 87 -25.68 0.42 -9.04
N GLN A 88 -24.84 0.87 -8.12
CA GLN A 88 -24.17 2.18 -8.20
C GLN A 88 -23.25 2.26 -9.42
N ALA A 89 -22.44 1.23 -9.70
CA ALA A 89 -21.57 1.19 -10.86
C ALA A 89 -22.36 1.26 -12.19
N ARG A 90 -23.47 0.53 -12.28
CA ARG A 90 -24.40 0.58 -13.43
C ARG A 90 -25.00 1.97 -13.61
N LEU A 91 -25.47 2.58 -12.52
CA LEU A 91 -26.05 3.91 -12.55
C LEU A 91 -25.03 4.96 -13.00
N ALA A 92 -23.83 4.96 -12.41
CA ALA A 92 -22.76 5.88 -12.77
C ALA A 92 -22.38 5.74 -14.25
N ARG A 93 -22.28 4.50 -14.76
CA ARG A 93 -22.02 4.26 -16.19
C ARG A 93 -23.16 4.77 -17.08
N ALA A 94 -24.41 4.57 -16.67
CA ALA A 94 -25.57 5.02 -17.46
C ALA A 94 -25.63 6.56 -17.50
N GLN A 95 -25.28 7.22 -16.40
CA GLN A 95 -25.14 8.66 -16.33
C GLN A 95 -24.02 9.16 -17.24
N ALA A 96 -22.83 8.54 -17.20
CA ALA A 96 -21.72 8.89 -18.07
C ALA A 96 -22.07 8.74 -19.55
N ALA A 97 -22.71 7.63 -19.94
CA ALA A 97 -23.15 7.37 -21.31
C ALA A 97 -24.23 8.34 -21.82
N THR A 98 -24.87 9.09 -20.92
CA THR A 98 -25.93 10.05 -21.25
C THR A 98 -25.53 11.49 -20.92
N ALA A 99 -24.27 11.75 -20.58
CA ALA A 99 -23.79 13.06 -20.12
C ALA A 99 -23.99 14.18 -21.16
N GLU A 100 -23.94 13.85 -22.45
CA GLU A 100 -24.12 14.82 -23.55
C GLU A 100 -25.60 15.19 -23.80
N GLU A 101 -26.56 14.44 -23.24
CA GLU A 101 -27.98 14.72 -23.43
C GLU A 101 -28.39 15.95 -22.62
N LYS A 102 -28.78 17.04 -23.30
CA LYS A 102 -29.11 18.32 -22.66
C LYS A 102 -30.47 18.30 -21.97
N ASP A 103 -31.44 17.56 -22.50
CA ASP A 103 -32.78 17.48 -21.90
C ASP A 103 -32.79 16.53 -20.70
N ALA A 104 -33.16 17.05 -19.53
CA ALA A 104 -33.11 16.29 -18.27
C ALA A 104 -34.06 15.08 -18.27
N PHE A 105 -35.23 15.20 -18.91
CA PHE A 105 -36.18 14.10 -19.02
C PHE A 105 -35.66 13.01 -19.95
N ALA A 106 -35.18 13.37 -21.15
CA ALA A 106 -34.59 12.46 -22.11
C ALA A 106 -33.35 11.76 -21.51
N ARG A 107 -32.50 12.48 -20.78
CA ARG A 107 -31.33 11.90 -20.09
C ARG A 107 -31.76 10.83 -19.10
N ARG A 108 -32.78 11.12 -18.28
CA ARG A 108 -33.34 10.16 -17.32
C ARG A 108 -33.95 8.93 -18.00
N VAL A 109 -34.72 9.13 -19.07
CA VAL A 109 -35.32 8.03 -19.84
C VAL A 109 -34.24 7.15 -20.46
N LYS A 110 -33.23 7.75 -21.10
CA LYS A 110 -32.09 7.01 -21.69
C LYS A 110 -31.32 6.22 -20.64
N ALA A 111 -31.03 6.83 -19.48
CA ALA A 111 -30.36 6.13 -18.38
C ALA A 111 -31.20 4.94 -17.86
N ASP A 112 -32.51 5.12 -17.69
CA ASP A 112 -33.42 4.03 -17.29
C ASP A 112 -33.49 2.90 -18.34
N MET A 113 -33.49 3.24 -19.63
CA MET A 113 -33.41 2.26 -20.72
C MET A 113 -32.11 1.47 -20.67
N LEU A 114 -30.96 2.11 -20.43
CA LEU A 114 -29.67 1.43 -20.27
C LEU A 114 -29.71 0.47 -19.09
N LEU A 115 -30.24 0.88 -17.93
CA LEU A 115 -30.36 0.05 -16.74
C LEU A 115 -31.29 -1.17 -16.92
N LYS A 116 -32.17 -1.16 -17.93
CA LYS A 116 -33.03 -2.31 -18.29
C LYS A 116 -32.44 -3.16 -19.43
N THR A 117 -31.34 -2.73 -20.04
CA THR A 117 -30.72 -3.40 -21.18
C THR A 117 -29.75 -4.49 -20.72
N ARG A 118 -29.99 -5.74 -21.12
CA ARG A 118 -29.18 -6.90 -20.68
C ARG A 118 -27.69 -6.80 -21.01
N SER A 119 -27.33 -6.27 -22.19
CA SER A 119 -25.92 -6.10 -22.58
C SER A 119 -25.22 -5.12 -21.65
N PHE A 120 -25.88 -4.00 -21.34
CA PHE A 120 -25.35 -2.99 -20.42
C PHE A 120 -25.12 -3.54 -19.01
N LEU A 121 -26.03 -4.39 -18.52
CA LEU A 121 -25.95 -5.01 -17.20
C LEU A 121 -24.79 -6.01 -17.05
N ARG A 122 -24.38 -6.69 -18.13
CA ARG A 122 -23.33 -7.73 -18.07
C ARG A 122 -21.92 -7.16 -17.92
N GLU A 123 -21.70 -5.94 -18.38
CA GLU A 123 -20.37 -5.33 -18.46
C GLU A 123 -20.00 -4.50 -17.22
N SER A 124 -20.93 -4.32 -16.28
CA SER A 124 -20.77 -3.50 -15.08
C SER A 124 -20.46 -4.30 -13.80
N ASP A 125 -20.31 -5.62 -13.92
CA ASP A 125 -20.14 -6.49 -12.78
C ASP A 125 -18.68 -6.51 -12.35
N PHE A 126 -18.42 -6.26 -11.07
CA PHE A 126 -17.07 -6.38 -10.53
C PHE A 126 -16.68 -7.86 -10.43
N PRO A 127 -15.58 -8.32 -11.07
CA PRO A 127 -15.18 -9.73 -11.06
C PRO A 127 -14.94 -10.27 -9.65
N HIS A 128 -14.40 -9.43 -8.76
CA HIS A 128 -14.10 -9.77 -7.38
C HIS A 128 -15.34 -10.22 -6.58
N ILE A 129 -16.55 -9.71 -6.90
CA ILE A 129 -17.79 -10.17 -6.26
C ILE A 129 -17.99 -11.67 -6.50
N LYS A 130 -17.82 -12.13 -7.74
CA LYS A 130 -17.98 -13.54 -8.08
C LYS A 130 -16.93 -14.38 -7.35
N TYR A 131 -15.69 -13.93 -7.35
CA TYR A 131 -14.60 -14.64 -6.69
C TYR A 131 -14.82 -14.73 -5.18
N PHE A 132 -15.04 -13.62 -4.49
CA PHE A 132 -15.29 -13.62 -3.03
C PHE A 132 -16.50 -14.47 -2.65
N ARG A 133 -17.55 -14.48 -3.47
CA ARG A 133 -18.70 -15.36 -3.29
C ARG A 133 -18.27 -16.84 -3.30
N GLN A 134 -17.53 -17.25 -4.33
CA GLN A 134 -17.10 -18.63 -4.57
C GLN A 134 -16.04 -19.11 -3.57
N ALA A 135 -15.08 -18.25 -3.23
CA ALA A 135 -14.01 -18.54 -2.26
C ALA A 135 -14.50 -18.46 -0.80
N GLY A 136 -15.76 -18.07 -0.55
CA GLY A 136 -16.26 -17.90 0.81
C GLY A 136 -15.63 -16.73 1.57
N ILE A 137 -14.99 -15.80 0.88
CA ILE A 137 -14.38 -14.61 1.49
C ILE A 137 -15.51 -13.69 1.95
N ARG A 138 -15.59 -13.48 3.26
CA ARG A 138 -16.60 -12.66 3.92
C ARG A 138 -16.02 -11.53 4.75
N ARG A 139 -14.70 -11.41 4.81
CA ARG A 139 -13.96 -10.34 5.47
C ARG A 139 -12.78 -9.97 4.59
N TYR A 140 -12.46 -8.69 4.52
CA TYR A 140 -11.23 -8.22 3.91
C TYR A 140 -10.19 -7.97 5.01
N GLU A 141 -9.13 -8.77 5.01
CA GLU A 141 -8.08 -8.75 6.03
C GLU A 141 -6.85 -7.94 5.60
N GLY A 142 -6.89 -7.41 4.38
CA GLY A 142 -5.81 -6.60 3.81
C GLY A 142 -5.08 -7.32 2.69
N PRO A 143 -3.76 -7.09 2.52
CA PRO A 143 -2.95 -7.72 1.48
C PRO A 143 -3.10 -9.23 1.47
N SER A 144 -3.09 -9.87 2.64
CA SER A 144 -3.32 -11.31 2.78
C SER A 144 -4.57 -11.83 2.05
N THR A 145 -5.65 -11.05 1.95
CA THR A 145 -6.83 -11.43 1.16
C THR A 145 -6.54 -11.42 -0.34
N CYS A 146 -5.86 -10.39 -0.83
CA CYS A 146 -5.50 -10.21 -2.24
C CYS A 146 -4.45 -11.23 -2.69
N LEU A 147 -3.44 -11.48 -1.86
CA LEU A 147 -2.29 -12.32 -2.14
C LEU A 147 -2.68 -13.81 -2.28
N THR A 148 -3.88 -14.22 -1.87
CA THR A 148 -4.43 -15.56 -2.18
C THR A 148 -4.46 -15.86 -3.69
N CYS A 149 -4.49 -14.83 -4.55
CA CYS A 149 -4.44 -14.93 -6.01
C CYS A 149 -3.38 -14.03 -6.65
N HIS A 150 -2.93 -13.01 -5.95
CA HIS A 150 -1.99 -12.01 -6.44
C HIS A 150 -0.63 -12.11 -5.74
N GLU A 151 -0.23 -13.28 -5.25
CA GLU A 151 1.09 -13.49 -4.63
C GLU A 151 2.22 -13.06 -5.59
N THR A 152 2.15 -13.49 -6.83
CA THR A 152 3.07 -13.08 -7.90
C THR A 152 2.34 -12.42 -9.06
N MET A 153 3.09 -11.65 -9.85
CA MET A 153 2.61 -11.06 -11.10
C MET A 153 3.68 -11.05 -12.19
N HIS A 154 3.26 -11.09 -13.44
CA HIS A 154 4.15 -10.89 -14.59
C HIS A 154 4.20 -9.42 -14.97
N VAL A 155 5.40 -8.84 -14.90
CA VAL A 155 5.69 -7.45 -15.24
C VAL A 155 6.44 -7.41 -16.56
N SER A 156 5.99 -6.55 -17.48
CA SER A 156 6.72 -6.24 -18.71
C SER A 156 7.52 -4.95 -18.50
N ASP A 157 8.82 -4.97 -18.80
CA ASP A 157 9.63 -3.75 -18.81
C ASP A 157 9.46 -2.95 -20.11
N GLY A 158 10.02 -1.74 -20.16
CA GLY A 158 10.02 -0.89 -21.36
C GLY A 158 10.68 -1.51 -22.62
N ASN A 159 11.42 -2.61 -22.47
CA ASN A 159 12.00 -3.37 -23.59
C ASN A 159 11.13 -4.57 -24.01
N GLY A 160 9.98 -4.79 -23.35
CA GLY A 160 9.09 -5.91 -23.59
C GLY A 160 9.52 -7.22 -22.92
N THR A 161 10.55 -7.19 -22.07
CA THR A 161 10.97 -8.36 -21.29
C THR A 161 9.96 -8.61 -20.19
N GLN A 162 9.49 -9.86 -20.08
CA GLN A 162 8.62 -10.26 -18.98
C GLN A 162 9.40 -10.90 -17.85
N LYS A 163 9.09 -10.48 -16.62
CA LYS A 163 9.60 -11.08 -15.39
C LYS A 163 8.45 -11.38 -14.45
N GLU A 164 8.51 -12.52 -13.77
CA GLU A 164 7.66 -12.78 -12.61
C GLU A 164 8.27 -12.11 -11.38
N VAL A 165 7.45 -11.43 -10.60
CA VAL A 165 7.85 -10.78 -9.34
C VAL A 165 6.86 -11.12 -8.24
N ASP A 166 7.33 -11.13 -7.00
CA ASP A 166 6.45 -11.09 -5.84
C ASP A 166 5.74 -9.73 -5.79
N THR A 167 4.42 -9.74 -5.71
CA THR A 167 3.60 -8.54 -5.81
C THR A 167 3.83 -7.61 -4.63
N LEU A 168 3.95 -8.17 -3.42
CA LEU A 168 4.09 -7.37 -2.21
C LEU A 168 5.48 -6.74 -2.16
N ASP A 169 6.53 -7.51 -2.43
CA ASP A 169 7.90 -7.00 -2.54
C ASP A 169 7.99 -5.91 -3.61
N ASP A 170 7.30 -6.08 -4.74
CA ASP A 170 7.26 -5.06 -5.78
C ASP A 170 6.64 -3.76 -5.26
N VAL A 171 5.49 -3.81 -4.55
CA VAL A 171 4.85 -2.64 -3.91
C VAL A 171 5.76 -2.00 -2.86
N LEU A 172 6.35 -2.79 -1.97
CA LEU A 172 7.20 -2.31 -0.87
C LEU A 172 8.48 -1.64 -1.41
N SER A 173 8.92 -2.03 -2.61
CA SER A 173 10.08 -1.44 -3.27
C SER A 173 9.81 -0.08 -3.94
N THR A 174 8.55 0.37 -4.03
CA THR A 174 8.15 1.59 -4.72
C THR A 174 8.42 2.86 -3.90
N VAL A 175 8.46 4.01 -4.57
CA VAL A 175 8.46 5.32 -3.90
C VAL A 175 7.16 5.61 -3.16
N HIS A 176 6.04 4.98 -3.54
CA HIS A 176 4.74 5.16 -2.87
C HIS A 176 4.75 4.56 -1.47
N TYR A 177 5.42 3.43 -1.27
CA TYR A 177 5.62 2.82 0.04
C TYR A 177 6.83 3.39 0.78
N LYS A 178 8.00 3.48 0.14
CA LYS A 178 9.23 3.93 0.81
C LYS A 178 9.20 5.43 1.16
N PHE A 179 8.39 6.22 0.44
CA PHE A 179 8.43 7.69 0.47
C PHE A 179 9.80 8.30 0.14
N GLN A 180 10.69 7.53 -0.47
CA GLN A 180 12.05 7.94 -0.81
C GLN A 180 12.59 7.18 -2.02
N SER A 181 13.53 7.80 -2.71
CA SER A 181 14.40 7.15 -3.70
C SER A 181 15.85 7.60 -3.49
N MET A 182 16.78 6.73 -3.88
CA MET A 182 18.22 7.04 -3.98
C MET A 182 18.65 7.25 -5.44
N ASP A 183 17.71 7.22 -6.38
CA ASP A 183 17.98 7.39 -7.80
C ASP A 183 18.43 8.82 -8.11
N GLN A 184 19.02 8.98 -9.30
CA GLN A 184 19.41 10.26 -9.86
C GLN A 184 18.22 11.02 -10.46
N GLY A 185 18.42 12.28 -10.84
CA GLY A 185 17.40 13.08 -11.54
C GLY A 185 16.50 13.91 -10.62
N PHE A 186 16.83 14.00 -9.34
CA PHE A 186 16.23 14.99 -8.46
C PHE A 186 16.78 16.39 -8.81
N SER A 187 15.89 17.33 -9.10
CA SER A 187 16.25 18.74 -9.31
C SER A 187 16.59 19.49 -8.00
N THR A 188 17.27 18.82 -7.07
CA THR A 188 17.63 19.32 -5.74
C THR A 188 19.14 19.50 -5.68
N TYR A 189 19.59 20.67 -5.22
CA TYR A 189 21.02 20.99 -5.12
C TYR A 189 21.38 21.27 -3.66
N GLY A 190 22.52 20.74 -3.22
CA GLY A 190 23.08 21.05 -1.91
C GLY A 190 23.56 22.50 -1.82
N TYR A 191 23.84 22.96 -0.60
CA TYR A 191 24.42 24.30 -0.37
C TYR A 191 25.81 24.47 -1.00
N ASP A 192 26.47 23.37 -1.33
CA ASP A 192 27.74 23.33 -2.06
C ASP A 192 27.58 23.39 -3.58
N GLY A 193 26.34 23.55 -4.07
CA GLY A 193 26.01 23.68 -5.49
C GLY A 193 26.01 22.36 -6.27
N ARG A 194 26.22 21.22 -5.62
CA ARG A 194 26.17 19.90 -6.27
C ARG A 194 24.75 19.37 -6.29
N GLU A 195 24.37 18.73 -7.39
CA GLU A 195 23.09 18.03 -7.50
C GLU A 195 23.06 16.84 -6.53
N VAL A 196 21.98 16.72 -5.76
CA VAL A 196 21.78 15.60 -4.85
C VAL A 196 21.57 14.33 -5.65
N ASN A 197 22.30 13.27 -5.28
CA ASN A 197 22.39 12.01 -6.03
C ASN A 197 22.93 12.18 -7.47
N GLY A 198 23.52 13.33 -7.79
CA GLY A 198 24.22 13.57 -9.06
C GLY A 198 25.56 12.84 -9.15
N GLU A 199 26.18 12.91 -10.32
CA GLU A 199 27.49 12.28 -10.58
C GLU A 199 28.55 12.71 -9.54
N GLY A 200 29.30 11.74 -9.01
CA GLY A 200 30.34 12.00 -8.02
C GLY A 200 29.84 12.31 -6.60
N THR A 201 28.54 12.19 -6.33
CA THR A 201 27.96 12.33 -4.99
C THR A 201 27.58 10.98 -4.39
N ARG A 202 27.54 10.89 -3.06
CA ARG A 202 27.01 9.72 -2.37
C ARG A 202 25.49 9.79 -2.42
N ALA A 203 24.86 8.75 -2.98
CA ALA A 203 23.40 8.65 -2.98
C ALA A 203 22.85 8.62 -1.54
N ILE A 204 21.85 9.46 -1.30
CA ILE A 204 21.08 9.49 -0.05
C ILE A 204 19.59 9.29 -0.38
N PRO A 205 18.81 8.77 0.56
CA PRO A 205 17.36 8.69 0.38
C PRO A 205 16.75 10.09 0.37
N VAL A 206 16.06 10.43 -0.71
CA VAL A 206 15.36 11.71 -0.90
C VAL A 206 13.91 11.45 -1.27
N GLY A 207 12.97 12.19 -0.72
CA GLY A 207 11.57 12.06 -1.12
C GLY A 207 10.60 12.83 -0.24
N LYS A 208 9.49 12.21 0.13
CA LYS A 208 8.58 12.73 1.15
C LYS A 208 9.05 12.39 2.57
N ILE A 209 9.93 11.40 2.70
CA ILE A 209 10.48 10.96 3.99
C ILE A 209 11.20 12.08 4.75
N ASP A 210 11.91 12.94 4.02
CA ASP A 210 12.81 14.00 4.52
C ASP A 210 12.26 15.41 4.25
N ARG A 211 11.03 15.52 3.75
CA ARG A 211 10.36 16.81 3.51
C ARG A 211 9.45 17.19 4.66
N ALA A 212 9.35 18.51 4.85
CA ALA A 212 8.44 19.09 5.83
C ALA A 212 6.98 18.74 5.51
N CYS A 213 6.23 18.42 6.55
CA CYS A 213 4.80 18.15 6.45
C CYS A 213 3.96 19.38 6.78
N GLY A 214 2.63 19.23 6.74
CA GLY A 214 1.69 20.32 6.99
C GLY A 214 1.85 20.98 8.35
N ILE A 215 2.33 20.24 9.36
CA ILE A 215 2.65 20.78 10.68
C ILE A 215 4.02 21.47 10.62
N PRO A 216 4.13 22.78 10.89
CA PRO A 216 5.40 23.50 10.87
C PRO A 216 6.46 22.80 11.74
N GLY A 217 7.62 22.53 11.17
CA GLY A 217 8.73 21.86 11.85
C GLY A 217 8.60 20.34 11.97
N SER A 218 7.58 19.72 11.36
CA SER A 218 7.44 18.26 11.32
C SER A 218 7.95 17.66 10.01
N PHE A 219 8.47 16.44 10.10
CA PHE A 219 8.84 15.58 8.97
C PHE A 219 8.00 14.30 9.01
N SER A 220 8.09 13.44 7.99
CA SER A 220 7.35 12.16 7.97
C SER A 220 7.50 11.34 9.25
N TRP A 221 8.67 11.41 9.90
CA TRP A 221 8.94 10.69 11.14
C TRP A 221 8.31 11.29 12.40
N THR A 222 8.20 12.62 12.49
CA THR A 222 7.68 13.30 13.69
C THR A 222 6.22 13.70 13.56
N GLY A 223 5.75 13.87 12.33
CA GLY A 223 4.39 14.27 11.97
C GLY A 223 3.62 13.18 11.24
N TRP A 224 3.89 11.89 11.47
CA TRP A 224 3.27 10.81 10.70
C TRP A 224 1.74 10.82 10.77
N ALA A 225 1.21 10.74 11.98
CA ALA A 225 -0.21 10.74 12.31
C ALA A 225 -0.41 11.54 13.61
N GLN A 226 -1.23 12.57 13.55
CA GLN A 226 -1.45 13.50 14.65
C GLN A 226 -2.94 13.81 14.82
N LEU A 227 -3.34 13.91 16.08
CA LEU A 227 -4.64 14.43 16.49
C LEU A 227 -4.44 15.84 17.03
N VAL A 228 -5.04 16.81 16.36
CA VAL A 228 -4.86 18.24 16.65
C VAL A 228 -6.17 18.83 17.13
N GLU A 229 -6.13 19.51 18.27
CA GLU A 229 -7.24 20.36 18.72
C GLU A 229 -7.29 21.62 17.88
N THR A 230 -8.43 21.89 17.26
CA THR A 230 -8.62 23.07 16.42
C THR A 230 -9.87 23.81 16.83
N LYS A 231 -9.87 25.13 16.61
CA LYS A 231 -11.07 25.95 16.68
C LYS A 231 -11.40 26.41 15.26
N PRO A 232 -12.63 26.19 14.77
CA PRO A 232 -12.98 26.60 13.41
C PRO A 232 -12.77 28.09 13.21
N ALA A 233 -11.99 28.47 12.17
CA ALA A 233 -11.63 29.87 11.92
C ALA A 233 -12.86 30.76 11.69
N HIS A 234 -13.92 30.22 11.09
CA HIS A 234 -15.19 30.94 10.88
C HIS A 234 -15.92 31.29 12.17
N ALA A 235 -15.55 30.67 13.29
CA ALA A 235 -16.10 30.95 14.61
C ALA A 235 -15.25 31.96 15.40
N ASN A 236 -14.26 32.62 14.79
CA ASN A 236 -13.42 33.67 15.40
C ASN A 236 -12.83 33.30 16.78
N GLY A 237 -12.54 32.01 17.01
CA GLY A 237 -12.00 31.52 18.28
C GLY A 237 -13.04 31.23 19.37
N GLU A 238 -14.32 31.51 19.11
CA GLU A 238 -15.47 31.23 19.98
C GLU A 238 -16.13 29.87 19.69
N GLY A 239 -15.71 29.19 18.62
CA GLY A 239 -16.18 27.85 18.29
C GLY A 239 -15.70 26.78 19.26
N GLU A 240 -16.47 25.69 19.35
CA GLU A 240 -16.08 24.51 20.10
C GLU A 240 -14.76 23.94 19.57
N VAL A 241 -13.95 23.38 20.47
CA VAL A 241 -12.73 22.69 20.09
C VAL A 241 -13.11 21.39 19.40
N GLU A 242 -12.64 21.24 18.16
CA GLU A 242 -12.80 20.02 17.38
C GLU A 242 -11.47 19.30 17.24
N MET A 243 -11.47 17.99 17.50
CA MET A 243 -10.35 17.13 17.17
C MET A 243 -10.27 16.92 15.66
N ARG A 244 -9.09 17.10 15.09
CA ARG A 244 -8.81 16.96 13.66
C ARG A 244 -7.63 16.04 13.42
N SER A 245 -7.66 15.35 12.28
CA SER A 245 -6.55 14.51 11.82
C SER A 245 -5.58 15.34 10.99
N GLU A 246 -4.30 15.18 11.25
CA GLU A 246 -3.22 15.78 10.50
C GLU A 246 -2.04 14.80 10.40
N GLY A 247 -1.16 15.01 9.42
CA GLY A 247 0.10 14.30 9.34
C GLY A 247 0.43 13.79 7.94
N CYS A 248 1.71 13.50 7.75
CA CYS A 248 2.29 13.13 6.46
C CYS A 248 1.72 11.83 5.90
N GLY A 249 1.34 10.91 6.80
CA GLY A 249 0.82 9.58 6.51
C GLY A 249 -0.57 9.58 5.88
N GLN A 250 -1.28 10.72 5.84
CA GLN A 250 -2.62 10.81 5.24
C GLN A 250 -2.70 10.16 3.86
N CYS A 251 -1.67 10.36 3.04
CA CYS A 251 -1.59 9.92 1.66
C CYS A 251 -0.65 8.72 1.46
N HIS A 252 -0.20 8.07 2.53
CA HIS A 252 0.69 6.92 2.43
C HIS A 252 -0.09 5.62 2.21
N ILE A 253 0.44 4.72 1.38
CA ILE A 253 -0.22 3.45 1.04
C ILE A 253 -0.04 2.36 2.11
N GLY A 254 0.65 2.65 3.21
CA GLY A 254 0.76 1.78 4.40
C GLY A 254 0.06 2.40 5.61
N GLY A 255 -0.40 1.54 6.54
CA GLY A 255 -1.19 1.90 7.72
C GLY A 255 -0.45 1.83 9.06
N GLY A 256 0.87 1.68 9.03
CA GLY A 256 1.72 1.60 10.24
C GLY A 256 1.74 2.89 11.07
N TYR A 257 2.43 2.84 12.21
CA TYR A 257 2.55 3.96 13.16
C TYR A 257 3.62 4.98 12.77
N HIS A 258 4.39 4.69 11.72
CA HIS A 258 5.46 5.52 11.18
C HIS A 258 5.62 5.24 9.68
N PRO A 259 6.39 6.07 8.93
CA PRO A 259 6.79 5.73 7.55
C PRO A 259 7.65 4.46 7.51
N ALA A 260 7.99 3.96 6.31
CA ALA A 260 8.83 2.78 6.11
C ALA A 260 10.30 2.97 6.58
N THR A 261 10.47 3.13 7.88
CA THR A 261 11.73 3.44 8.58
C THR A 261 12.75 2.33 8.42
N GLU A 262 12.27 1.09 8.39
CA GLU A 262 13.07 -0.12 8.21
C GLU A 262 13.86 -0.08 6.90
N LEU A 263 13.26 0.52 5.87
CA LEU A 263 13.86 0.68 4.55
C LEU A 263 14.77 1.91 4.45
N MET A 264 14.93 2.70 5.53
CA MET A 264 15.93 3.76 5.61
C MET A 264 17.29 3.27 6.11
N MET A 265 17.33 2.13 6.81
CA MET A 265 18.58 1.57 7.29
C MET A 265 19.25 0.74 6.20
N PRO A 266 20.60 0.64 6.19
CA PRO A 266 21.31 -0.16 5.19
C PRO A 266 20.97 -1.66 5.22
N VAL A 267 20.38 -2.11 6.33
CA VAL A 267 20.09 -3.50 6.65
C VAL A 267 18.71 -3.48 7.32
N GLY A 268 17.77 -4.29 6.86
CA GLY A 268 16.42 -4.37 7.43
C GLY A 268 15.39 -4.76 6.38
N ASP A 269 14.35 -5.46 6.82
CA ASP A 269 13.15 -5.71 6.02
C ASP A 269 11.94 -5.15 6.78
N VAL A 270 10.84 -4.95 6.06
CA VAL A 270 9.56 -4.58 6.62
C VAL A 270 8.99 -5.79 7.37
N PRO A 271 8.63 -5.68 8.66
CA PRO A 271 7.99 -6.77 9.40
C PRO A 271 6.62 -7.14 8.80
N ASP A 272 6.24 -8.40 8.90
CA ASP A 272 5.00 -8.91 8.30
C ASP A 272 3.75 -8.17 8.79
N GLU A 273 3.71 -7.81 10.08
CA GLU A 273 2.62 -7.00 10.66
C GLU A 273 2.49 -5.62 10.02
N VAL A 274 3.59 -5.04 9.55
CA VAL A 274 3.59 -3.75 8.83
C VAL A 274 3.22 -3.94 7.37
N LYS A 275 3.65 -5.07 6.76
CA LYS A 275 3.27 -5.45 5.40
C LYS A 275 1.76 -5.61 5.27
N GLU A 276 1.08 -6.20 6.26
CA GLU A 276 -0.39 -6.26 6.30
C GLU A 276 -1.06 -4.87 6.34
N GLY A 277 -0.32 -3.85 6.77
CA GLY A 277 -0.75 -2.45 6.71
C GLY A 277 -0.82 -1.86 5.31
N VAL A 278 -0.35 -2.54 4.25
CA VAL A 278 -0.48 -2.07 2.88
C VAL A 278 -1.96 -1.96 2.48
N ASP A 279 -2.33 -0.80 1.96
CA ASP A 279 -3.65 -0.43 1.51
C ASP A 279 -3.78 -0.66 0.01
N CYS A 280 -4.11 -1.88 -0.38
CA CYS A 280 -4.38 -2.18 -1.79
C CYS A 280 -5.61 -1.41 -2.33
N LEU A 281 -6.56 -1.05 -1.45
CA LEU A 281 -7.86 -0.52 -1.88
C LEU A 281 -7.78 0.95 -2.28
N ILE A 282 -6.90 1.75 -1.67
CA ILE A 282 -6.77 3.17 -2.02
C ILE A 282 -6.46 3.38 -3.51
N CYS A 283 -5.66 2.48 -4.10
CA CYS A 283 -5.30 2.53 -5.52
C CYS A 283 -6.26 1.74 -6.41
N HIS A 284 -6.77 0.59 -5.96
CA HIS A 284 -7.50 -0.33 -6.82
C HIS A 284 -9.02 -0.30 -6.68
N ALA A 285 -9.56 0.18 -5.56
CA ALA A 285 -11.00 0.16 -5.34
C ALA A 285 -11.68 1.41 -5.90
N LYS A 286 -12.68 1.21 -6.77
CA LYS A 286 -13.50 2.33 -7.27
C LYS A 286 -14.33 2.98 -6.15
N GLY A 287 -14.72 2.19 -5.15
CA GLY A 287 -15.54 2.63 -4.03
C GLY A 287 -14.76 3.05 -2.78
N TYR A 288 -13.44 3.31 -2.86
CA TYR A 288 -12.64 3.64 -1.69
C TYR A 288 -13.22 4.84 -0.92
N ASP A 289 -13.55 4.64 0.36
CA ASP A 289 -14.13 5.67 1.19
C ASP A 289 -13.06 6.47 1.92
N MET A 290 -12.76 7.65 1.38
CA MET A 290 -11.87 8.60 2.02
C MET A 290 -12.36 9.04 3.41
N ASN A 291 -13.63 8.89 3.79
CA ASN A 291 -14.06 9.18 5.15
C ASN A 291 -13.53 8.18 6.18
N GLN A 292 -13.02 7.03 5.76
CA GLN A 292 -12.31 6.11 6.65
C GLN A 292 -10.87 6.56 6.93
N ARG A 293 -10.34 7.54 6.19
CA ARG A 293 -8.97 8.01 6.35
C ARG A 293 -8.87 9.09 7.43
N TYR A 294 -8.84 8.68 8.69
CA TYR A 294 -8.63 9.56 9.84
C TYR A 294 -7.60 8.96 10.81
N VAL A 295 -7.01 9.78 11.67
CA VAL A 295 -6.05 9.33 12.67
C VAL A 295 -6.82 8.68 13.83
N ILE A 296 -6.36 7.51 14.23
CA ILE A 296 -6.83 6.78 15.40
C ILE A 296 -5.72 6.68 16.43
N ARG A 297 -6.13 6.60 17.70
CA ARG A 297 -5.26 6.32 18.83
C ARG A 297 -5.63 4.95 19.39
N ASP A 298 -4.67 4.04 19.44
CA ASP A 298 -4.79 2.76 20.12
C ASP A 298 -3.70 2.63 21.21
N GLU A 299 -3.52 1.43 21.76
CA GLU A 299 -2.55 1.17 22.83
C GLU A 299 -1.09 1.28 22.38
N HIS A 300 -0.82 1.23 21.07
CA HIS A 300 0.51 1.29 20.48
C HIS A 300 0.88 2.68 20.00
N GLY A 301 -0.11 3.52 19.65
CA GLY A 301 0.15 4.92 19.31
C GLY A 301 -0.90 5.55 18.40
N LEU A 302 -0.45 6.54 17.63
CA LEU A 302 -1.25 7.20 16.60
C LEU A 302 -0.92 6.63 15.23
N ARG A 303 -1.95 6.32 14.45
CA ARG A 303 -1.80 5.87 13.05
C ARG A 303 -2.99 6.27 12.20
N TRP A 304 -2.84 6.15 10.88
CA TRP A 304 -3.92 6.40 9.95
C TRP A 304 -4.81 5.17 9.77
N ASN A 305 -6.12 5.38 9.89
CA ASN A 305 -7.13 4.38 9.56
C ASN A 305 -7.22 4.18 8.03
N GLN A 306 -7.86 3.09 7.62
CA GLN A 306 -8.04 2.69 6.23
C GLN A 306 -9.46 2.17 6.02
N ASP A 307 -9.94 2.28 4.79
CA ASP A 307 -11.13 1.55 4.39
C ASP A 307 -10.77 0.08 4.17
N ARG A 308 -11.15 -0.78 5.13
CA ARG A 308 -11.01 -2.24 5.04
C ARG A 308 -12.35 -2.94 4.88
N SER A 309 -13.37 -2.23 4.39
CA SER A 309 -14.69 -2.83 4.17
C SER A 309 -14.66 -3.84 3.02
N LEU A 310 -15.38 -4.94 3.17
CA LEU A 310 -15.53 -5.91 2.07
C LEU A 310 -16.30 -5.30 0.90
N GLU A 311 -17.21 -4.35 1.17
CA GLU A 311 -17.93 -3.61 0.12
C GLU A 311 -16.97 -2.87 -0.81
N THR A 312 -15.98 -2.16 -0.26
CA THR A 312 -14.93 -1.50 -1.05
C THR A 312 -14.06 -2.51 -1.79
N ALA A 313 -13.64 -3.60 -1.14
CA ALA A 313 -12.85 -4.66 -1.76
C ALA A 313 -13.57 -5.31 -2.97
N MET A 314 -14.91 -5.37 -2.96
CA MET A 314 -15.68 -5.87 -4.10
C MET A 314 -15.53 -5.00 -5.35
N THR A 315 -15.14 -3.73 -5.20
CA THR A 315 -15.02 -2.76 -6.29
C THR A 315 -13.61 -2.65 -6.88
N VAL A 316 -12.71 -3.56 -6.50
CA VAL A 316 -11.33 -3.61 -6.99
C VAL A 316 -11.29 -3.77 -8.51
N GLY A 317 -10.47 -2.95 -9.15
CA GLY A 317 -10.20 -2.92 -10.58
C GLY A 317 -8.86 -2.25 -10.89
N GLN A 318 -8.71 -1.81 -12.14
CA GLN A 318 -7.56 -1.02 -12.56
C GLN A 318 -7.60 0.37 -11.91
N PRO A 319 -6.46 0.92 -11.45
CA PRO A 319 -6.42 2.28 -10.93
C PRO A 319 -6.93 3.29 -11.96
N THR A 320 -7.65 4.30 -11.49
CA THR A 320 -8.14 5.40 -12.30
C THR A 320 -7.52 6.72 -11.82
N THR A 321 -7.65 7.78 -12.61
CA THR A 321 -7.28 9.15 -12.19
C THR A 321 -7.89 9.49 -10.83
N ASP A 322 -9.14 9.09 -10.58
CA ASP A 322 -9.81 9.35 -9.30
C ASP A 322 -9.07 8.72 -8.11
N ASN A 323 -8.54 7.49 -8.28
CA ASN A 323 -7.73 6.82 -7.25
C ASN A 323 -6.43 7.58 -6.99
N CYS A 324 -5.73 8.00 -8.04
CA CYS A 324 -4.49 8.78 -7.92
C CYS A 324 -4.75 10.11 -7.20
N LEU A 325 -5.84 10.79 -7.53
CA LEU A 325 -6.22 12.08 -6.98
C LEU A 325 -6.67 12.02 -5.52
N LEU A 326 -7.00 10.84 -4.95
CA LEU A 326 -7.23 10.69 -3.51
C LEU A 326 -6.05 11.21 -2.68
N CYS A 327 -4.84 11.12 -3.22
CA CYS A 327 -3.60 11.56 -2.58
C CYS A 327 -2.95 12.73 -3.32
N HIS A 328 -2.94 12.70 -4.65
CA HIS A 328 -2.19 13.67 -5.43
C HIS A 328 -2.87 15.03 -5.51
N GLN A 329 -4.20 15.10 -5.41
CA GLN A 329 -4.94 16.37 -5.47
C GLN A 329 -4.43 17.39 -4.43
N HIS A 330 -4.17 16.91 -3.21
CA HIS A 330 -3.63 17.70 -2.11
C HIS A 330 -2.31 18.42 -2.47
N ASN A 331 -1.43 17.78 -3.24
CA ASN A 331 -0.15 18.39 -3.64
C ASN A 331 -0.23 19.15 -4.97
N LEU A 332 -1.18 18.78 -5.83
CA LEU A 332 -1.41 19.33 -7.17
C LEU A 332 -2.18 20.65 -7.09
N GLY A 333 -3.49 20.66 -7.34
CA GLY A 333 -4.34 21.86 -7.24
C GLY A 333 -4.67 22.29 -5.81
N GLY A 334 -4.32 21.46 -4.83
CA GLY A 334 -4.55 21.72 -3.41
C GLY A 334 -5.94 21.27 -2.95
N ASP A 335 -6.16 21.36 -1.64
CA ASP A 335 -7.36 20.85 -0.99
C ASP A 335 -8.61 21.73 -1.19
N LEU A 336 -8.44 22.95 -1.69
CA LEU A 336 -9.55 23.87 -2.00
C LEU A 336 -10.05 23.77 -3.44
N GLU A 337 -9.39 22.98 -4.29
CA GLU A 337 -9.81 22.81 -5.66
C GLU A 337 -11.15 22.06 -5.73
N ASP A 338 -12.14 22.64 -6.42
CA ASP A 338 -13.41 21.95 -6.63
C ASP A 338 -13.24 20.86 -7.69
N VAL A 339 -13.02 19.64 -7.21
CA VAL A 339 -12.92 18.45 -8.05
C VAL A 339 -14.30 17.79 -8.15
N PRO A 340 -14.82 17.49 -9.36
CA PRO A 340 -16.19 17.01 -9.55
C PRO A 340 -16.47 15.64 -8.91
N GLN A 341 -15.43 14.87 -8.58
CA GLN A 341 -15.51 13.54 -7.98
C GLN A 341 -16.19 13.57 -6.61
N ALA A 342 -17.23 12.75 -6.44
CA ALA A 342 -17.98 12.66 -5.18
C ALA A 342 -17.13 12.08 -4.04
N ASN A 343 -16.22 11.15 -4.33
CA ASN A 343 -15.31 10.51 -3.38
C ASN A 343 -13.98 11.27 -3.21
N ALA A 344 -13.85 12.49 -3.75
CA ALA A 344 -12.65 13.29 -3.63
C ALA A 344 -12.22 13.48 -2.17
N ALA A 345 -10.92 13.44 -1.93
CA ALA A 345 -10.35 13.51 -0.58
C ALA A 345 -10.69 14.81 0.17
N ASN A 346 -10.86 15.92 -0.54
CA ASN A 346 -11.24 17.22 0.03
C ASN A 346 -12.73 17.37 0.33
N LYS A 347 -13.59 16.49 -0.24
CA LYS A 347 -15.03 16.44 0.06
C LYS A 347 -15.37 15.43 1.16
N ASN A 348 -14.45 14.51 1.45
CA ASN A 348 -14.67 13.35 2.32
C ASN A 348 -13.70 13.33 3.50
N LEU A 349 -13.76 14.36 4.35
CA LEU A 349 -12.72 14.66 5.35
C LEU A 349 -12.58 13.61 6.47
N GLY A 350 -13.48 12.64 6.61
CA GLY A 350 -13.43 11.71 7.72
C GLY A 350 -14.76 11.62 8.47
N TYR A 351 -15.16 10.40 8.85
CA TYR A 351 -16.28 10.18 9.77
C TYR A 351 -15.95 10.58 11.20
N GLN A 352 -14.67 10.48 11.57
CA GLN A 352 -14.14 10.89 12.87
C GLN A 352 -12.92 11.77 12.64
N ALA A 353 -12.61 12.63 13.63
CA ALA A 353 -11.44 13.51 13.64
C ALA A 353 -11.12 14.07 12.25
N LYS A 354 -12.03 14.87 11.66
CA LYS A 354 -11.96 15.29 10.25
C LYS A 354 -10.54 15.76 9.89
N ARG A 355 -10.05 15.38 8.72
CA ARG A 355 -8.77 15.83 8.20
C ARG A 355 -8.76 17.34 8.01
N LEU A 356 -7.62 17.94 8.26
CA LEU A 356 -7.38 19.33 7.93
C LEU A 356 -7.15 19.49 6.43
N LEU A 357 -7.75 20.55 5.88
CA LEU A 357 -7.53 20.96 4.51
C LEU A 357 -6.43 22.02 4.50
N HIS A 358 -5.47 21.83 3.59
CA HIS A 358 -4.36 22.74 3.41
C HIS A 358 -4.70 23.69 2.25
N PRO A 359 -4.98 24.98 2.54
CA PRO A 359 -5.28 25.94 1.49
C PRO A 359 -4.03 26.17 0.64
N GLY A 360 -4.12 25.84 -0.64
CA GLY A 360 -3.09 26.12 -1.64
C GLY A 360 -2.53 24.89 -2.34
N ALA A 361 -2.18 25.09 -3.60
CA ALA A 361 -1.46 24.13 -4.41
C ALA A 361 0.02 24.14 -4.02
N LYS A 362 0.57 23.01 -3.55
CA LYS A 362 2.03 22.93 -3.30
C LYS A 362 2.84 23.03 -4.58
N ARG A 363 2.25 22.62 -5.71
CA ARG A 363 2.91 22.53 -7.02
C ARG A 363 2.21 23.31 -8.13
N ALA A 364 1.17 24.08 -7.80
CA ALA A 364 0.37 24.88 -8.75
C ALA A 364 -0.04 24.12 -10.04
N SER A 365 -0.28 22.82 -9.94
CA SER A 365 -0.52 21.92 -11.07
C SER A 365 -1.86 21.21 -10.91
N SER A 366 -2.93 21.98 -10.98
CA SER A 366 -4.31 21.45 -11.01
C SER A 366 -4.48 20.43 -12.14
N PHE A 367 -5.16 19.31 -11.86
CA PHE A 367 -5.49 18.30 -12.87
C PHE A 367 -7.01 18.21 -13.02
N THR A 368 -7.61 19.26 -13.59
CA THR A 368 -9.03 19.33 -13.91
C THR A 368 -9.24 19.61 -15.40
N PRO A 369 -10.38 19.24 -16.00
CA PRO A 369 -10.67 19.55 -17.41
C PRO A 369 -10.60 21.05 -17.76
N GLU A 370 -10.78 21.92 -16.77
CA GLU A 370 -10.71 23.37 -16.92
C GLU A 370 -9.27 23.90 -17.01
N THR A 371 -8.31 23.22 -16.37
CA THR A 371 -6.93 23.70 -16.19
C THR A 371 -5.87 22.83 -16.88
N ASP A 372 -6.18 21.56 -17.18
CA ASP A 372 -5.27 20.61 -17.81
C ASP A 372 -5.87 20.03 -19.10
N VAL A 373 -5.13 20.17 -20.21
CA VAL A 373 -5.58 19.73 -21.54
C VAL A 373 -5.64 18.20 -21.68
N HIS A 374 -4.83 17.45 -20.92
CA HIS A 374 -4.86 16.00 -20.89
C HIS A 374 -6.08 15.51 -20.12
N ALA A 375 -6.36 16.11 -18.95
CA ALA A 375 -7.58 15.85 -18.19
C ALA A 375 -8.83 16.12 -19.04
N LYS A 376 -8.84 17.23 -19.78
CA LYS A 376 -9.93 17.58 -20.72
C LYS A 376 -10.09 16.57 -21.85
N ALA A 377 -8.98 15.98 -22.32
CA ALA A 377 -8.98 14.94 -23.34
C ALA A 377 -9.32 13.54 -22.78
N GLY A 378 -9.50 13.41 -21.46
CA GLY A 378 -9.77 12.13 -20.80
C GLY A 378 -8.55 11.22 -20.68
N ILE A 379 -7.34 11.76 -20.80
CA ILE A 379 -6.09 11.03 -20.57
C ILE A 379 -5.90 10.83 -19.07
N GLY A 380 -5.70 9.59 -18.65
CA GLY A 380 -5.50 9.19 -17.27
C GLY A 380 -4.05 9.30 -16.80
N CYS A 381 -3.85 9.28 -15.48
CA CYS A 381 -2.50 9.37 -14.91
C CYS A 381 -1.58 8.26 -15.42
N THR A 382 -2.07 7.02 -15.50
CA THR A 382 -1.30 5.84 -15.93
C THR A 382 -1.05 5.78 -17.44
N ASP A 383 -1.67 6.63 -18.25
CA ASP A 383 -1.37 6.72 -19.69
C ASP A 383 0.00 7.35 -19.93
N CYS A 384 0.41 8.25 -19.02
CA CYS A 384 1.73 8.89 -19.04
C CYS A 384 2.67 8.28 -17.98
N HIS A 385 2.15 7.96 -16.80
CA HIS A 385 2.86 7.26 -15.72
C HIS A 385 2.64 5.76 -15.83
N VAL A 386 3.12 5.18 -16.94
CA VAL A 386 2.96 3.75 -17.22
C VAL A 386 3.74 2.94 -16.19
N PRO A 387 3.09 2.13 -15.34
CA PRO A 387 3.78 1.41 -14.30
C PRO A 387 4.45 0.15 -14.86
N GLU A 388 5.65 -0.18 -14.35
CA GLU A 388 6.28 -1.49 -14.55
C GLU A 388 6.01 -2.36 -13.32
N GLY A 389 4.83 -3.00 -13.30
CA GLY A 389 4.31 -3.64 -12.08
C GLY A 389 3.65 -2.58 -11.21
N HIS A 390 4.17 -2.36 -10.01
CA HIS A 390 3.77 -1.25 -9.13
C HIS A 390 4.79 -0.10 -9.10
N ARG A 391 5.88 -0.21 -9.88
CA ARG A 391 6.98 0.77 -9.91
C ARG A 391 6.75 1.92 -10.87
#